data_AF-A0A4Y0BKR7-F1
#
_entry.id   AF-A0A4Y0BKR7-F1
#
_cell.length_a   1.000
_cell.length_b   1.000
_cell.length_c   1.000
_cell.angle_alpha   90.00
_cell.angle_beta   90.00
_cell.angle_gamma   90.00
#
_symmetry.space_group_name_H-M   'P 1'
#
loop_
_entity.id
_entity.type
_entity.pdbx_description
1 polymer ?
#
loop_
_entity_poly.entity_id
_entity_poly.type
_entity_poly.pdbx_seq_one_letter_code
_entity_poly.pdbx_strand_id
1 'polypeptide(L)'
;MRFIQTICCFCALLGRLIAQEEDPFLKQFEVHVQIMEPSGFMFWTKATPFIDVFGVNVFVGKPEENLLNPVFDREFVDYASDIVDGKFLIRDDKIVVKRGEMLRYNFLVRYNDTITTSNFRSFIVSDEVFYRPKNNYCFSQCLVNDERQAPEEVAIVKDILEQKILKCIGSQASKFLFFPLENAGKLVSDPERYVKYRLWHVDALKPLVNNVLTTYLAHNGVGFQMYTLIDKFKVLELGEGYLDVVDLDKLI
;
A
#
# COMPACT_ATOMS: atom_id res chain seq x y z
N MET A 1 67.19 56.89 -30.98
CA MET A 1 65.77 56.77 -30.58
C MET A 1 65.55 55.29 -30.27
N ARG A 2 65.52 54.79 -29.02
CA ARG A 2 64.42 54.87 -28.01
C ARG A 2 63.10 54.37 -28.65
N PHE A 3 62.42 53.29 -28.26
CA PHE A 3 61.86 52.85 -26.96
C PHE A 3 61.44 51.35 -27.09
N ILE A 4 61.83 50.45 -26.16
CA ILE A 4 61.03 49.81 -25.08
C ILE A 4 60.23 48.54 -25.44
N GLN A 5 60.54 47.51 -24.63
CA GLN A 5 59.85 46.25 -24.32
C GLN A 5 58.31 46.31 -24.31
N THR A 6 57.66 45.22 -24.71
CA THR A 6 56.52 44.69 -23.92
C THR A 6 56.50 43.17 -24.01
N ILE A 7 56.86 42.57 -22.88
CA ILE A 7 56.56 41.19 -22.49
C ILE A 7 55.06 41.15 -22.19
N CYS A 8 54.32 40.26 -22.83
CA CYS A 8 53.00 39.85 -22.33
C CYS A 8 53.04 38.35 -22.05
N CYS A 9 53.30 38.05 -20.78
CA CYS A 9 52.74 36.88 -20.10
C CYS A 9 51.24 36.83 -20.37
N PHE A 10 50.75 35.72 -20.92
CA PHE A 10 49.44 35.22 -20.50
C PHE A 10 49.67 33.85 -19.88
N CYS A 11 49.58 33.87 -18.55
CA CYS A 11 49.67 32.74 -17.67
C CYS A 11 48.74 31.63 -18.12
N ALA A 12 49.27 30.41 -18.08
CA ALA A 12 48.50 29.19 -17.97
C ALA A 12 47.52 29.31 -16.79
N LEU A 13 46.25 29.61 -17.08
CA LEU A 13 45.13 29.28 -16.21
C LEU A 13 44.60 27.93 -16.67
N LEU A 14 45.41 26.90 -16.43
CA LEU A 14 44.88 25.56 -16.17
C LEU A 14 44.00 25.70 -14.92
N GLY A 15 42.70 25.89 -15.15
CA GLY A 15 41.68 25.72 -14.12
C GLY A 15 41.76 24.28 -13.63
N ARG A 16 42.56 24.05 -12.58
CA ARG A 16 42.44 22.86 -11.75
C ARG A 16 41.04 22.92 -11.17
N LEU A 17 40.14 22.08 -11.67
CA LEU A 17 39.02 21.57 -10.90
C LEU A 17 39.63 20.95 -9.64
N ILE A 18 39.70 21.75 -8.58
CA ILE A 18 39.99 21.24 -7.25
C ILE A 18 38.78 20.38 -6.93
N ALA A 19 38.93 19.06 -7.06
CA ALA A 19 38.03 18.13 -6.42
C ALA A 19 38.06 18.48 -4.93
N GLN A 20 37.00 19.13 -4.45
CA GLN A 20 36.86 19.51 -3.05
C GLN A 20 36.94 18.22 -2.23
N GLU A 21 37.99 18.09 -1.43
CA GLU A 21 38.23 16.88 -0.65
C GLU A 21 37.07 16.70 0.34
N GLU A 22 36.40 15.54 0.28
CA GLU A 22 35.24 15.25 1.12
C GLU A 22 35.68 15.24 2.60
N ASP A 23 34.92 15.93 3.45
CA ASP A 23 35.21 16.02 4.89
C ASP A 23 35.44 14.61 5.47
N PRO A 24 36.59 14.35 6.14
CA PRO A 24 36.88 13.06 6.75
C PRO A 24 35.75 12.56 7.67
N PHE A 25 35.02 13.46 8.32
CA PHE A 25 33.86 13.12 9.15
C PHE A 25 32.74 12.44 8.36
N LEU A 26 32.53 12.84 7.10
CA LEU A 26 31.46 12.30 6.27
C LEU A 26 31.78 10.93 5.67
N LYS A 27 33.07 10.60 5.54
CA LYS A 27 33.52 9.32 4.95
C LYS A 27 33.07 8.10 5.76
N GLN A 28 32.70 8.29 7.03
CA GLN A 28 32.20 7.22 7.89
C GLN A 28 30.71 6.90 7.67
N PHE A 29 29.97 7.75 6.96
CA PHE A 29 28.54 7.58 6.76
C PHE A 29 28.24 6.98 5.40
N GLU A 30 27.67 5.77 5.41
CA GLU A 30 27.16 5.11 4.23
C GLU A 30 25.70 5.50 4.00
N VAL A 31 25.42 6.15 2.88
CA VAL A 31 24.06 6.52 2.46
C VAL A 31 23.61 5.58 1.36
N HIS A 32 22.52 4.88 1.63
CA HIS A 32 21.90 3.97 0.68
C HIS A 32 20.74 4.66 -0.03
N VAL A 33 20.54 4.29 -1.29
CA VAL A 33 19.49 4.82 -2.17
C VAL A 33 18.72 3.66 -2.76
N GLN A 34 17.41 3.78 -2.79
CA GLN A 34 16.53 2.80 -3.41
C GLN A 34 15.37 3.50 -4.12
N ILE A 35 15.09 3.11 -5.35
CA ILE A 35 14.00 3.67 -6.16
C ILE A 35 12.81 2.72 -6.09
N MET A 36 11.61 3.26 -5.94
CA MET A 36 10.37 2.47 -5.84
C MET A 36 9.61 2.48 -7.17
N GLU A 37 8.91 1.39 -7.47
CA GLU A 37 7.95 1.32 -8.58
C GLU A 37 6.51 1.46 -8.02
N PRO A 38 5.61 2.23 -8.65
CA PRO A 38 5.78 2.99 -9.89
C PRO A 38 6.41 4.39 -9.72
N SER A 39 6.49 4.89 -8.49
CA SER A 39 7.02 6.23 -8.17
C SER A 39 7.68 6.24 -6.79
N GLY A 40 8.60 7.19 -6.62
CA GLY A 40 9.24 7.51 -5.36
C GLY A 40 10.63 6.90 -5.18
N PHE A 41 11.27 7.29 -4.09
CA PHE A 41 12.58 6.80 -3.68
C PHE A 41 12.74 6.87 -2.17
N MET A 42 13.77 6.21 -1.68
CA MET A 42 14.12 6.16 -0.27
C MET A 42 15.62 6.33 -0.11
N PHE A 43 16.00 7.22 0.82
CA PHE A 43 17.36 7.40 1.28
C PHE A 43 17.44 7.00 2.75
N TRP A 44 18.49 6.28 3.12
CA TRP A 44 18.73 5.99 4.53
C TRP A 44 20.21 5.87 4.87
N THR A 45 20.49 6.14 6.14
CA THR A 45 21.79 5.89 6.77
C THR A 45 21.56 5.24 8.13
N LYS A 46 22.55 4.51 8.62
CA LYS A 46 22.51 3.91 9.96
C LYS A 46 22.52 5.01 11.02
N ALA A 47 21.68 4.90 12.04
CA ALA A 47 21.74 5.81 13.18
C ALA A 47 23.06 5.63 13.92
N THR A 48 23.73 6.73 14.20
CA THR A 48 24.96 6.75 15.00
C THR A 48 24.87 7.90 16.02
N PRO A 49 25.63 7.84 17.14
CA PRO A 49 25.71 8.95 18.08
C PRO A 49 26.26 10.25 17.49
N PHE A 50 26.73 10.23 16.23
CA PHE A 50 27.30 11.37 15.52
C PHE A 50 26.32 11.98 14.51
N ILE A 51 25.04 11.62 14.57
CA ILE A 51 23.99 12.17 13.70
C ILE A 51 22.78 12.49 14.57
N ASP A 52 22.48 13.78 14.70
CA ASP A 52 21.25 14.29 15.30
C ASP A 52 20.15 14.49 14.23
N VAL A 53 20.56 14.87 13.02
CA VAL A 53 19.69 15.02 11.85
C VAL A 53 20.42 14.53 10.61
N PHE A 54 19.69 13.82 9.76
CA PHE A 54 20.11 13.44 8.43
C PHE A 54 19.24 14.18 7.40
N GLY A 55 19.83 14.73 6.35
CA GLY A 55 19.10 15.38 5.27
C GLY A 55 19.66 15.03 3.90
N VAL A 56 18.83 15.15 2.87
CA VAL A 56 19.22 14.90 1.48
C VAL A 56 18.69 15.99 0.57
N ASN A 57 19.51 16.40 -0.40
CA ASN A 57 19.03 17.16 -1.57
C ASN A 57 19.20 16.27 -2.80
N VAL A 58 18.13 16.08 -3.55
CA VAL A 58 18.04 15.14 -4.67
C VAL A 58 17.59 15.89 -5.91
N PHE A 59 18.28 15.65 -7.02
CA PHE A 59 18.00 16.19 -8.33
C PHE A 59 17.87 15.04 -9.32
N VAL A 60 16.76 14.98 -10.05
CA VAL A 60 16.47 13.96 -11.07
C VAL A 60 16.32 14.64 -12.42
N GLY A 61 16.91 14.05 -13.45
CA GLY A 61 16.98 14.67 -14.76
C GLY A 61 17.46 13.73 -15.85
N LYS A 62 17.54 14.22 -17.08
CA LYS A 62 18.09 13.44 -18.20
C LYS A 62 19.58 13.73 -18.38
N PRO A 63 20.40 12.69 -18.61
CA PRO A 63 21.75 12.91 -19.12
C PRO A 63 21.60 13.44 -20.56
N GLU A 64 22.04 14.66 -20.85
CA GLU A 64 22.07 15.17 -22.22
C GLU A 64 23.36 14.69 -22.90
N GLU A 65 23.24 14.03 -24.05
CA GLU A 65 24.36 13.42 -24.77
C GLU A 65 25.37 14.46 -25.34
N ASN A 66 24.99 15.75 -25.38
CA ASN A 66 25.78 16.80 -26.05
C ASN A 66 26.00 18.07 -25.22
N LEU A 67 25.60 18.11 -23.94
CA LEU A 67 25.83 19.24 -23.06
C LEU A 67 26.60 18.78 -21.81
N LEU A 68 27.64 19.54 -21.45
CA LEU A 68 28.47 19.31 -20.27
C LEU A 68 27.68 19.33 -18.95
N ASN A 69 26.42 19.78 -18.98
CA ASN A 69 25.57 19.94 -17.82
C ASN A 69 24.25 19.18 -18.02
N PRO A 70 23.97 18.13 -17.23
CA PRO A 70 22.66 17.48 -17.24
C PRO A 70 21.55 18.45 -16.83
N VAL A 71 20.37 18.29 -17.43
CA VAL A 71 19.17 19.07 -17.10
C VAL A 71 18.39 18.33 -16.01
N PHE A 72 18.37 18.92 -14.81
CA PHE A 72 17.55 18.45 -13.70
C PHE A 72 16.22 19.21 -13.68
N ASP A 73 15.11 18.48 -13.78
CA ASP A 73 13.75 19.03 -13.85
C ASP A 73 12.91 18.72 -12.60
N ARG A 74 13.42 17.86 -11.73
CA ARG A 74 12.81 17.47 -10.45
C ARG A 74 13.81 17.64 -9.33
N GLU A 75 13.39 18.29 -8.25
CA GLU A 75 14.17 18.52 -7.04
C GLU A 75 13.38 18.05 -5.82
N PHE A 76 14.10 17.51 -4.83
CA PHE A 76 13.55 17.11 -3.54
C PHE A 76 14.56 17.41 -2.44
N VAL A 77 14.09 18.05 -1.38
CA VAL A 77 14.88 18.40 -0.21
C VAL A 77 14.08 18.04 1.02
N ASP A 78 14.65 17.21 1.88
CA ASP A 78 14.00 16.79 3.13
C ASP A 78 15.03 16.34 4.18
N TYR A 79 14.57 16.23 5.41
CA TYR A 79 15.39 15.85 6.56
C TYR A 79 14.61 14.95 7.54
N ALA A 80 15.35 14.10 8.24
CA ALA A 80 14.86 13.21 9.28
C ALA A 80 15.65 13.42 10.58
N SER A 81 14.94 13.65 11.68
CA SER A 81 15.47 13.62 13.05
C SER A 81 15.06 12.37 13.82
N ASP A 82 13.97 11.72 13.39
CA ASP A 82 13.46 10.52 14.04
C ASP A 82 14.16 9.26 13.50
N ILE A 83 14.44 8.33 14.41
CA ILE A 83 15.09 7.06 14.10
C ILE A 83 14.01 5.98 13.99
N VAL A 84 13.97 5.30 12.85
CA VAL A 84 13.09 4.15 12.58
C VAL A 84 13.96 2.91 12.37
N ASP A 85 13.79 1.89 13.20
CA ASP A 85 14.55 0.63 13.16
C ASP A 85 16.08 0.82 13.08
N GLY A 86 16.59 1.79 13.86
CA GLY A 86 18.02 2.10 13.93
C GLY A 86 18.57 2.83 12.70
N LYS A 87 17.71 3.46 11.89
CA LYS A 87 18.08 4.24 10.70
C LYS A 87 17.40 5.60 10.69
N PHE A 88 18.07 6.58 10.10
CA PHE A 88 17.40 7.77 9.61
C PHE A 88 16.88 7.48 8.20
N LEU A 89 15.60 7.73 7.96
CA LEU A 89 14.93 7.35 6.73
C LEU A 89 14.18 8.55 6.16
N ILE A 90 14.44 8.85 4.88
CA ILE A 90 13.77 9.89 4.12
C ILE A 90 13.15 9.24 2.90
N ARG A 91 11.87 9.51 2.65
CA ARG A 91 11.10 8.86 1.59
C ARG A 91 10.19 9.87 0.89
N ASP A 92 10.19 9.82 -0.43
CA ASP A 92 9.19 10.48 -1.28
C ASP A 92 8.45 9.41 -2.09
N ASP A 93 7.13 9.56 -2.25
CA ASP A 93 6.26 8.63 -2.96
C ASP A 93 5.78 9.16 -4.33
N LYS A 94 6.10 10.42 -4.68
CA LYS A 94 5.52 11.14 -5.82
C LYS A 94 6.46 11.24 -7.01
N ILE A 95 7.76 11.40 -6.77
CA ILE A 95 8.73 11.63 -7.82
C ILE A 95 8.94 10.35 -8.61
N VAL A 96 8.52 10.38 -9.87
CA VAL A 96 8.78 9.29 -10.82
C VAL A 96 10.23 9.40 -11.29
N VAL A 97 11.00 8.34 -11.09
CA VAL A 97 12.38 8.20 -11.59
C VAL A 97 12.40 7.05 -12.59
N LYS A 98 12.89 7.31 -13.81
CA LYS A 98 12.90 6.34 -14.90
C LYS A 98 14.29 5.76 -15.12
N ARG A 99 14.35 4.53 -15.62
CA ARG A 99 15.59 3.93 -16.11
C ARG A 99 16.23 4.83 -17.16
N GLY A 100 17.54 5.03 -17.04
CA GLY A 100 18.33 5.89 -17.93
C GLY A 100 18.38 7.37 -17.53
N GLU A 101 17.57 7.81 -16.55
CA GLU A 101 17.71 9.15 -15.97
C GLU A 101 18.96 9.24 -15.07
N MET A 102 19.43 10.46 -14.86
CA MET A 102 20.50 10.76 -13.90
C MET A 102 19.88 11.19 -12.58
N LEU A 103 20.27 10.51 -11.50
CA LEU A 103 19.98 10.92 -10.14
C LEU A 103 21.25 11.51 -9.54
N ARG A 104 21.18 12.75 -9.07
CA ARG A 104 22.26 13.46 -8.39
C ARG A 104 21.79 13.85 -6.99
N TYR A 105 22.58 13.54 -5.97
CA TYR A 105 22.24 13.89 -4.60
C TYR A 105 23.47 14.30 -3.79
N ASN A 106 23.26 15.10 -2.76
CA ASN A 106 24.17 15.18 -1.63
C ASN A 106 23.39 14.94 -0.34
N PHE A 107 24.09 14.60 0.72
CA PHE A 107 23.49 14.46 2.03
C PHE A 107 24.14 15.43 3.00
N LEU A 108 23.42 15.75 4.07
CA LEU A 108 23.90 16.53 5.17
C LEU A 108 23.65 15.77 6.47
N VAL A 109 24.54 15.99 7.43
CA VAL A 109 24.39 15.51 8.80
C VAL A 109 24.57 16.68 9.74
N ARG A 110 23.77 16.71 10.79
CA ARG A 110 23.95 17.60 11.93
C ARG A 110 24.50 16.83 13.11
N TYR A 111 25.56 17.34 13.72
CA TYR A 111 26.12 16.82 14.97
C TYR A 111 26.52 17.98 15.87
N ASN A 112 26.00 18.01 17.11
CA ASN A 112 26.28 19.09 18.08
C ASN A 112 26.13 20.48 17.45
N ASP A 113 24.98 20.74 16.82
CA ASP A 113 24.63 21.98 16.10
C ASP A 113 25.53 22.35 14.91
N THR A 114 26.50 21.51 14.54
CA THR A 114 27.32 21.68 13.34
C THR A 114 26.72 20.90 12.19
N ILE A 115 26.47 21.56 11.05
CA ILE A 115 25.96 20.93 9.83
C ILE A 115 27.13 20.70 8.87
N THR A 116 27.33 19.45 8.46
CA THR A 116 28.33 19.07 7.47
C THR A 116 27.63 18.49 6.25
N THR A 117 27.99 18.96 5.06
CA THR A 117 27.35 18.56 3.78
C THR A 117 28.34 17.81 2.91
N SER A 118 27.89 16.71 2.31
CA SER A 118 28.70 15.91 1.39
C SER A 118 28.88 16.59 0.04
N ASN A 119 29.90 16.13 -0.68
CA ASN A 119 29.97 16.37 -2.11
C ASN A 119 28.78 15.71 -2.82
N PHE A 120 28.46 16.22 -4.02
CA PHE A 120 27.46 15.60 -4.87
C PHE A 120 27.93 14.23 -5.35
N ARG A 121 27.02 13.26 -5.24
CA ARG A 121 27.10 11.92 -5.82
C ARG A 121 26.10 11.86 -6.97
N SER A 122 26.45 11.16 -8.05
CA SER A 122 25.58 11.03 -9.21
C SER A 122 25.72 9.66 -9.83
N PHE A 123 24.60 9.09 -10.28
CA PHE A 123 24.59 7.84 -11.04
C PHE A 123 23.46 7.84 -12.06
N ILE A 124 23.63 7.02 -13.10
CA ILE A 124 22.56 6.72 -14.07
C ILE A 124 21.71 5.61 -13.48
N VAL A 125 20.39 5.81 -13.51
CA VAL A 125 19.42 4.88 -12.95
C VAL A 125 19.37 3.62 -13.79
N SER A 126 19.92 2.54 -13.24
CA SER A 126 19.88 1.18 -13.80
C SER A 126 18.70 0.39 -13.21
N ASP A 127 18.48 -0.83 -13.68
CA ASP A 127 17.45 -1.72 -13.12
C ASP A 127 17.76 -2.21 -11.69
N GLU A 128 19.03 -2.20 -11.28
CA GLU A 128 19.49 -2.76 -10.00
C GLU A 128 19.13 -1.90 -8.78
N VAL A 129 18.96 -0.59 -9.01
CA VAL A 129 18.59 0.36 -7.94
C VAL A 129 17.08 0.38 -7.65
N PHE A 130 16.28 -0.28 -8.47
CA PHE A 130 14.84 -0.43 -8.23
C PHE A 130 14.59 -1.50 -7.17
N TYR A 131 13.77 -1.16 -6.18
CA TYR A 131 13.22 -2.11 -5.25
C TYR A 131 12.22 -3.01 -5.94
N ARG A 132 12.67 -4.24 -6.22
CA ARG A 132 11.80 -5.33 -6.67
C ARG A 132 11.94 -6.47 -5.68
N PRO A 133 11.04 -6.59 -4.69
CA PRO A 133 10.91 -7.81 -3.91
C PRO A 133 10.97 -9.03 -4.82
N LYS A 134 11.75 -10.04 -4.46
CA LYS A 134 11.87 -11.29 -5.25
C LYS A 134 10.52 -12.02 -5.44
N ASN A 135 9.49 -11.61 -4.68
CA ASN A 135 8.10 -12.04 -4.78
C ASN A 135 7.16 -10.87 -5.15
N ASN A 136 7.57 -9.96 -6.06
CA ASN A 136 6.66 -8.99 -6.67
C ASN A 136 5.75 -9.69 -7.69
N TYR A 137 4.83 -10.53 -7.20
CA TYR A 137 3.67 -10.90 -7.99
C TYR A 137 2.86 -9.63 -8.20
N CYS A 138 2.79 -9.18 -9.45
CA CYS A 138 1.93 -8.09 -9.85
C CYS A 138 0.48 -8.61 -9.74
N PHE A 139 -0.19 -8.36 -8.61
CA PHE A 139 -1.56 -8.81 -8.34
C PHE A 139 -2.58 -8.35 -9.39
N SER A 140 -2.24 -7.35 -10.21
CA SER A 140 -3.04 -6.93 -11.36
C SER A 140 -3.18 -8.01 -12.44
N GLN A 141 -2.26 -8.99 -12.50
CA GLN A 141 -2.34 -10.12 -13.42
C GLN A 141 -3.06 -11.36 -12.82
N CYS A 142 -3.29 -11.40 -11.51
CA CYS A 142 -4.00 -12.49 -10.84
C CYS A 142 -5.53 -12.46 -11.06
N LEU A 143 -6.08 -11.32 -11.52
CA LEU A 143 -7.52 -11.20 -11.77
C LEU A 143 -8.02 -11.98 -12.98
N VAL A 144 -7.13 -12.49 -13.85
CA VAL A 144 -7.52 -13.10 -15.13
C VAL A 144 -7.37 -14.63 -15.14
N ASN A 145 -6.54 -15.21 -14.28
CA ASN A 145 -6.18 -16.64 -14.38
C ASN A 145 -6.51 -17.51 -13.16
N ASP A 146 -7.00 -16.94 -12.05
CA ASP A 146 -7.17 -17.67 -10.78
C ASP A 146 -8.63 -17.83 -10.31
N GLU A 147 -9.57 -17.98 -11.25
CA GLU A 147 -10.97 -18.32 -10.93
C GLU A 147 -11.11 -19.64 -10.13
N ARG A 148 -10.07 -20.47 -10.06
CA ARG A 148 -10.06 -21.74 -9.32
C ARG A 148 -9.50 -21.66 -7.91
N GLN A 149 -8.61 -20.71 -7.58
CA GLN A 149 -8.07 -20.55 -6.22
C GLN A 149 -8.89 -19.54 -5.38
N ALA A 150 -9.50 -18.55 -6.01
CA ALA A 150 -10.37 -17.58 -5.32
C ALA A 150 -11.51 -18.22 -4.49
N PRO A 151 -12.19 -19.30 -4.94
CA PRO A 151 -13.24 -19.94 -4.14
C PRO A 151 -12.71 -20.63 -2.87
N GLU A 152 -11.50 -21.20 -2.92
CA GLU A 152 -10.89 -21.92 -1.79
C GLU A 152 -10.41 -20.96 -0.71
N GLU A 153 -9.72 -19.88 -1.10
CA GLU A 153 -9.31 -18.83 -0.16
C GLU A 153 -10.53 -18.12 0.46
N VAL A 154 -11.56 -17.83 -0.33
CA VAL A 154 -12.81 -17.26 0.18
C VAL A 154 -13.50 -18.21 1.16
N ALA A 155 -13.49 -19.52 0.90
CA ALA A 155 -14.03 -20.51 1.83
C ALA A 155 -13.23 -20.56 3.14
N ILE A 156 -11.90 -20.52 3.08
CA ILE A 156 -11.03 -20.48 4.26
C ILE A 156 -11.28 -19.22 5.08
N VAL A 157 -11.34 -18.06 4.43
CA VAL A 157 -11.61 -16.78 5.11
C VAL A 157 -13.01 -16.78 5.74
N LYS A 158 -14.01 -17.33 5.04
CA LYS A 158 -15.36 -17.50 5.57
C LYS A 158 -15.35 -18.35 6.85
N ASP A 159 -14.64 -19.47 6.85
CA ASP A 159 -14.53 -20.33 8.02
C ASP A 159 -13.83 -19.64 9.20
N ILE A 160 -12.70 -18.96 8.94
CA ILE A 160 -11.97 -18.21 9.98
C ILE A 160 -12.86 -17.13 10.60
N LEU A 161 -13.58 -16.37 9.77
CA LEU A 161 -14.48 -15.32 10.25
C LEU A 161 -15.61 -15.92 11.10
N GLU A 162 -16.22 -17.01 10.67
CA GLU A 162 -17.29 -17.66 11.43
C GLU A 162 -16.79 -18.15 12.79
N GLN A 163 -15.61 -18.77 12.84
CA GLN A 163 -14.99 -19.17 14.11
C GLN A 163 -14.69 -17.98 15.03
N LYS A 164 -14.24 -16.85 14.47
CA LYS A 164 -13.96 -15.63 15.26
C LYS A 164 -15.25 -15.03 15.81
N ILE A 165 -16.31 -14.97 15.02
CA ILE A 165 -17.62 -14.46 15.45
C ILE A 165 -18.17 -15.34 16.58
N LEU A 166 -18.12 -16.67 16.43
CA LEU A 166 -18.56 -17.60 17.47
C LEU A 166 -17.73 -17.47 18.76
N LYS A 167 -16.41 -17.20 18.66
CA LYS A 167 -15.56 -16.92 19.83
C LYS A 167 -15.91 -15.60 20.51
N CYS A 168 -16.32 -14.58 19.77
CA CYS A 168 -16.66 -13.27 20.31
C CYS A 168 -18.06 -13.21 20.93
N ILE A 169 -19.07 -13.78 20.26
CA ILE A 169 -20.48 -13.67 20.64
C ILE A 169 -20.97 -14.91 21.40
N GLY A 170 -20.20 -16.00 21.38
CA GLY A 170 -20.54 -17.25 22.07
C GLY A 170 -21.85 -17.85 21.55
N SER A 171 -22.67 -18.40 22.46
CA SER A 171 -23.97 -19.02 22.15
C SER A 171 -25.11 -18.02 21.93
N GLN A 172 -24.84 -16.71 21.92
CA GLN A 172 -25.89 -15.69 21.80
C GLN A 172 -26.33 -15.45 20.34
N ALA A 173 -25.49 -15.82 19.37
CA ALA A 173 -25.82 -15.69 17.96
C ALA A 173 -26.34 -17.02 17.39
N SER A 174 -27.58 -17.04 16.92
CA SER A 174 -28.17 -18.17 16.23
C SER A 174 -28.11 -17.99 14.71
N LYS A 175 -28.33 -19.10 13.98
CA LYS A 175 -28.42 -19.10 12.50
C LYS A 175 -29.85 -18.87 12.00
N PHE A 176 -30.76 -18.45 12.88
CA PHE A 176 -32.18 -18.31 12.57
C PHE A 176 -32.52 -16.91 12.07
N LEU A 177 -33.42 -16.88 11.09
CA LEU A 177 -34.04 -15.71 10.51
C LEU A 177 -35.55 -15.90 10.52
N PHE A 178 -36.26 -14.79 10.40
CA PHE A 178 -37.71 -14.79 10.44
C PHE A 178 -38.28 -13.84 9.39
N PHE A 179 -39.28 -14.30 8.63
CA PHE A 179 -40.12 -13.46 7.80
C PHE A 179 -41.41 -13.15 8.57
N PRO A 180 -41.59 -11.93 9.10
CA PRO A 180 -42.85 -11.52 9.69
C PRO A 180 -43.96 -11.58 8.64
N LEU A 181 -45.03 -12.29 8.96
CA LEU A 181 -46.21 -12.40 8.12
C LEU A 181 -47.42 -12.70 9.00
N GLU A 182 -48.30 -11.73 9.19
CA GLU A 182 -49.53 -11.93 9.92
C GLU A 182 -50.40 -13.00 9.26
N ASN A 183 -51.00 -13.88 10.06
CA ASN A 183 -51.81 -15.00 9.59
C ASN A 183 -51.05 -15.98 8.67
N ALA A 184 -49.74 -16.14 8.85
CA ALA A 184 -48.92 -17.04 8.03
C ALA A 184 -49.51 -18.45 7.92
N GLY A 185 -50.12 -18.97 9.00
CA GLY A 185 -50.81 -20.28 9.02
C GLY A 185 -51.91 -20.45 7.97
N LYS A 186 -52.50 -19.36 7.45
CA LYS A 186 -53.52 -19.37 6.40
C LYS A 186 -52.95 -19.02 5.02
N LEU A 187 -51.82 -18.31 4.98
CA LEU A 187 -51.25 -17.75 3.76
C LEU A 187 -50.11 -18.61 3.18
N VAL A 188 -49.46 -19.42 4.02
CA VAL A 188 -48.30 -20.22 3.65
C VAL A 188 -48.62 -21.70 3.85
N SER A 189 -48.75 -22.41 2.73
CA SER A 189 -48.96 -23.86 2.72
C SER A 189 -47.66 -24.66 2.81
N ASP A 190 -46.56 -24.09 2.32
CA ASP A 190 -45.23 -24.70 2.28
C ASP A 190 -44.19 -23.65 2.71
N PRO A 191 -43.73 -23.70 3.96
CA PRO A 191 -42.73 -22.78 4.50
C PRO A 191 -41.41 -22.81 3.76
N GLU A 192 -40.98 -23.98 3.29
CA GLU A 192 -39.70 -24.14 2.58
C GLU A 192 -39.76 -23.46 1.23
N ARG A 193 -40.82 -23.74 0.47
CA ARG A 193 -41.05 -23.10 -0.84
C ARG A 193 -41.23 -21.59 -0.69
N TYR A 194 -41.93 -21.13 0.35
CA TYR A 194 -42.10 -19.71 0.63
C TYR A 194 -40.75 -19.00 0.84
N VAL A 195 -39.89 -19.53 1.71
CA VAL A 195 -38.56 -18.95 2.00
C VAL A 195 -37.67 -18.98 0.75
N LYS A 196 -37.55 -20.14 0.10
CA LYS A 196 -36.71 -20.29 -1.09
C LYS A 196 -37.15 -19.38 -2.23
N TYR A 197 -38.46 -19.23 -2.44
CA TYR A 197 -39.01 -18.31 -3.43
C TYR A 197 -38.62 -16.87 -3.15
N ARG A 198 -38.78 -16.39 -1.90
CA ARG A 198 -38.43 -15.00 -1.52
C ARG A 198 -36.94 -14.72 -1.71
N LEU A 199 -36.07 -15.63 -1.27
CA LEU A 199 -34.62 -15.49 -1.47
C LEU A 199 -34.23 -15.50 -2.96
N TRP A 200 -34.92 -16.33 -3.78
CA TRP A 200 -34.66 -16.40 -5.22
C TRP A 200 -35.00 -15.10 -5.98
N HIS A 201 -35.91 -14.27 -5.47
CA HIS A 201 -36.33 -13.02 -6.11
C HIS A 201 -35.33 -11.88 -5.97
N VAL A 202 -34.32 -12.05 -5.11
CA VAL A 202 -33.22 -11.09 -4.98
C VAL A 202 -31.99 -11.70 -5.62
N ASP A 203 -31.50 -11.07 -6.70
CA ASP A 203 -30.41 -11.63 -7.52
C ASP A 203 -29.17 -11.98 -6.70
N ALA A 204 -28.80 -11.11 -5.75
CA ALA A 204 -27.66 -11.32 -4.86
C ALA A 204 -27.84 -12.50 -3.87
N LEU A 205 -29.08 -12.92 -3.61
CA LEU A 205 -29.41 -13.99 -2.66
C LEU A 205 -29.67 -15.35 -3.31
N LYS A 206 -29.84 -15.42 -4.63
CA LYS A 206 -30.03 -16.69 -5.37
C LYS A 206 -29.02 -17.78 -5.00
N PRO A 207 -27.72 -17.51 -4.83
CA PRO A 207 -26.74 -18.54 -4.44
C PRO A 207 -27.00 -19.15 -3.05
N LEU A 208 -27.72 -18.45 -2.17
CA LEU A 208 -27.98 -18.87 -0.79
C LEU A 208 -29.27 -19.68 -0.63
N VAL A 209 -30.08 -19.82 -1.68
CA VAL A 209 -31.37 -20.54 -1.63
C VAL A 209 -31.20 -21.99 -1.17
N ASN A 210 -30.10 -22.64 -1.58
CA ASN A 210 -29.78 -24.01 -1.19
C ASN A 210 -29.13 -24.11 0.20
N ASN A 211 -28.79 -22.98 0.83
CA ASN A 211 -28.19 -22.94 2.16
C ASN A 211 -29.24 -22.84 3.27
N VAL A 212 -30.54 -22.87 2.93
CA VAL A 212 -31.63 -22.98 3.90
C VAL A 212 -31.71 -24.43 4.38
N LEU A 213 -31.47 -24.65 5.67
CA LEU A 213 -31.44 -25.98 6.29
C LEU A 213 -32.81 -26.47 6.73
N THR A 214 -33.52 -25.62 7.47
CA THR A 214 -34.83 -25.95 8.05
C THR A 214 -35.72 -24.74 7.98
N THR A 215 -37.03 -25.00 7.87
CA THR A 215 -38.07 -23.97 7.92
C THR A 215 -39.19 -24.40 8.83
N TYR A 216 -39.82 -23.46 9.51
CA TYR A 216 -40.99 -23.72 10.34
C TYR A 216 -42.02 -22.60 10.17
N LEU A 217 -43.29 -22.97 10.33
CA LEU A 217 -44.40 -22.05 10.29
C LEU A 217 -44.74 -21.59 11.71
N ALA A 218 -44.72 -20.28 11.93
CA ALA A 218 -45.22 -19.66 13.15
C ALA A 218 -46.59 -19.01 12.88
N HIS A 219 -47.29 -18.63 13.93
CA HIS A 219 -48.58 -17.95 13.81
C HIS A 219 -48.45 -16.57 13.12
N ASN A 220 -47.33 -15.89 13.33
CA ASN A 220 -47.02 -14.53 12.89
C ASN A 220 -45.89 -14.46 11.85
N GLY A 221 -45.53 -15.58 11.22
CA GLY A 221 -44.51 -15.57 10.19
C GLY A 221 -43.93 -16.93 9.86
N VAL A 222 -42.83 -16.91 9.12
CA VAL A 222 -42.10 -18.10 8.70
C VAL A 222 -40.66 -17.98 9.18
N GLY A 223 -40.22 -18.91 10.03
CA GLY A 223 -38.85 -18.97 10.49
C GLY A 223 -38.02 -19.94 9.68
N PHE A 224 -36.73 -19.67 9.54
CA PHE A 224 -35.81 -20.53 8.81
C PHE A 224 -34.38 -20.43 9.33
N GLN A 225 -33.63 -21.50 9.11
CA GLN A 225 -32.24 -21.62 9.54
C GLN A 225 -31.31 -21.63 8.33
N MET A 226 -30.25 -20.82 8.39
CA MET A 226 -29.19 -20.82 7.40
C MET A 226 -28.08 -21.82 7.75
N TYR A 227 -27.36 -22.30 6.75
CA TYR A 227 -26.25 -23.25 6.90
C TYR A 227 -25.13 -22.70 7.81
N THR A 228 -24.73 -21.45 7.57
CA THR A 228 -23.75 -20.73 8.39
C THR A 228 -24.30 -19.44 8.97
N LEU A 229 -23.63 -18.93 10.01
CA LEU A 229 -23.94 -17.62 10.58
C LEU A 229 -23.65 -16.50 9.56
N ILE A 230 -22.61 -16.67 8.74
CA ILE A 230 -22.30 -15.75 7.65
C ILE A 230 -23.41 -15.73 6.60
N ASP A 231 -24.02 -16.88 6.28
CA ASP A 231 -25.13 -16.91 5.32
C ASP A 231 -26.36 -16.17 5.86
N LYS A 232 -26.61 -16.23 7.18
CA LYS A 232 -27.60 -15.37 7.85
C LYS A 232 -27.28 -13.88 7.66
N PHE A 233 -26.04 -13.45 7.93
CA PHE A 233 -25.66 -12.04 7.75
C PHE A 233 -25.77 -11.58 6.30
N LYS A 234 -25.41 -12.43 5.33
CA LYS A 234 -25.61 -12.14 3.91
C LYS A 234 -27.08 -11.93 3.56
N VAL A 235 -27.99 -12.74 4.11
CA VAL A 235 -29.43 -12.57 3.87
C VAL A 235 -29.95 -11.25 4.44
N LEU A 236 -29.50 -10.86 5.64
CA LEU A 236 -29.89 -9.59 6.26
C LEU A 236 -29.36 -8.39 5.47
N GLU A 237 -28.08 -8.42 5.08
CA GLU A 237 -27.42 -7.31 4.39
C GLU A 237 -27.89 -7.17 2.94
N LEU A 238 -27.81 -8.24 2.15
CA LEU A 238 -28.14 -8.20 0.72
C LEU A 238 -29.65 -8.19 0.47
N GLY A 239 -30.44 -8.57 1.48
CA GLY A 239 -31.89 -8.49 1.46
C GLY A 239 -32.43 -7.13 1.92
N GLU A 240 -31.59 -6.26 2.49
CA GLU A 240 -32.04 -4.97 3.01
C GLU A 240 -32.72 -4.12 1.92
N GLY A 241 -33.92 -3.62 2.22
CA GLY A 241 -34.74 -2.86 1.26
C GLY A 241 -35.51 -3.71 0.23
N TYR A 242 -35.25 -5.02 0.15
CA TYR A 242 -35.96 -5.95 -0.76
C TYR A 242 -36.77 -7.01 -0.03
N LEU A 243 -36.34 -7.41 1.16
CA LEU A 243 -36.93 -8.45 1.98
C LEU A 243 -37.22 -7.92 3.38
N ASP A 244 -38.46 -8.10 3.84
CA ASP A 244 -38.83 -7.91 5.25
C ASP A 244 -38.37 -9.10 6.10
N VAL A 245 -37.08 -9.44 6.05
CA VAL A 245 -36.50 -10.49 6.87
C VAL A 245 -35.85 -9.88 8.11
N VAL A 246 -36.07 -10.49 9.27
CA VAL A 246 -35.52 -10.01 10.53
C VAL A 246 -34.68 -11.09 11.21
N ASP A 247 -33.73 -10.60 11.99
CA ASP A 247 -32.93 -11.44 12.87
C ASP A 247 -33.78 -11.93 14.04
N LEU A 248 -33.92 -13.26 14.19
CA LEU A 248 -34.67 -13.84 15.28
C LEU A 248 -34.01 -13.56 16.65
N ASP A 249 -32.69 -13.40 16.69
CA ASP A 249 -31.94 -13.09 17.92
C ASP A 249 -32.26 -11.69 18.46
N LYS A 250 -32.86 -10.81 17.64
CA LYS A 250 -33.32 -9.48 18.06
C LYS A 250 -34.77 -9.46 18.55
N LEU A 251 -35.51 -10.55 18.37
CA LEU A 251 -36.92 -10.66 18.73
C LEU A 251 -37.15 -11.38 20.07
N ILE A 252 -36.12 -12.00 20.64
CA ILE A 252 -36.13 -12.78 21.89
C ILE A 252 -35.28 -12.05 22.92
#